data_AF-A0A6M0SIL6-F1
#
_entry.id   AF-A0A6M0SIL6-F1
#
_cell.length_a   1.000
_cell.length_b   1.000
_cell.length_c   1.000
_cell.angle_alpha   90.00
_cell.angle_beta   90.00
_cell.angle_gamma   90.00
#
_symmetry.space_group_name_H-M   'P 1'
#
loop_
_entity.id
_entity.type
_entity.pdbx_description
1 polymer ?
#
loop_
_entity_poly.entity_id
_entity_poly.type
_entity_poly.pdbx_seq_one_letter_code
_entity_poly.pdbx_strand_id
1 'polypeptide(L)'
;MSIPELLQKIKDIMTPQTPGTFASCTDIQSQIRQAREALDNQFLDASETLRVYAKLIDSYYTQCPPFGTNDQQKDFKYFIEIIGHSLVIGNYTLIDTWAIQYPQANPQRLAESQPLSEVVRKLEEGLKPENWQVLREDYKWPEQARYYCEYIIQKCKVPAS
;
A
#
# COMPACT_ATOMS: atom_id res chain seq x y z
N MET A 1 2.72 20.32 20.14
CA MET A 1 2.14 20.68 18.84
C MET A 1 0.68 20.95 19.07
N SER A 2 0.19 22.10 18.61
CA SER A 2 -1.19 22.53 18.84
C SER A 2 -2.12 22.08 17.71
N ILE A 3 -3.41 21.89 18.01
CA ILE A 3 -4.44 21.51 17.02
C ILE A 3 -4.46 22.50 15.81
N PRO A 4 -4.30 23.83 15.99
CA PRO A 4 -4.21 24.77 14.87
C PRO A 4 -3.00 24.56 13.96
N GLU A 5 -1.83 24.24 14.50
CA GLU A 5 -0.62 23.95 13.70
C GLU A 5 -0.77 22.66 12.88
N LEU A 6 -1.45 21.66 13.44
CA LEU A 6 -1.74 20.42 12.74
C LEU A 6 -2.74 20.65 11.59
N LEU A 7 -3.82 21.39 11.84
CA LEU A 7 -4.80 21.74 10.81
C LEU A 7 -4.21 22.57 9.67
N GLN A 8 -3.26 23.48 9.97
CA GLN A 8 -2.55 24.24 8.94
C GLN A 8 -1.64 23.35 8.10
N LYS A 9 -0.86 22.45 8.71
CA LYS A 9 -0.06 21.47 7.97
C LYS A 9 -0.92 20.60 7.07
N ILE A 10 -2.09 20.16 7.54
CA ILE A 10 -2.95 19.32 6.72
C ILE A 10 -3.61 20.14 5.59
N LYS A 11 -3.98 21.40 5.82
CA LYS A 11 -4.38 22.30 4.72
C LYS A 11 -3.28 22.46 3.68
N ASP A 12 -2.02 22.57 4.09
CA ASP A 12 -0.90 22.66 3.15
C ASP A 12 -0.71 21.36 2.34
N ILE A 13 -1.08 20.19 2.88
CA ILE A 13 -1.16 18.89 2.17
C ILE A 13 -2.36 18.83 1.22
N MET A 14 -3.52 19.35 1.64
CA MET A 14 -4.76 19.35 0.86
C MET A 14 -4.77 20.39 -0.25
N THR A 15 -3.94 21.44 -0.12
CA THR A 15 -3.75 22.40 -1.20
C THR A 15 -3.02 21.63 -2.29
N PRO A 16 -3.61 21.44 -3.49
CA PRO A 16 -2.93 20.70 -4.53
C PRO A 16 -1.68 21.48 -4.87
N GLN A 17 -0.53 21.01 -4.38
CA GLN A 17 0.70 21.25 -5.12
C GLN A 17 0.41 20.62 -6.47
N THR A 18 0.28 21.47 -7.47
CA THR A 18 0.23 21.16 -8.90
C THR A 18 0.95 19.83 -9.14
N PRO A 19 0.40 18.86 -9.92
CA PRO A 19 1.06 17.58 -10.16
C PRO A 19 2.46 17.84 -10.70
N GLY A 20 3.41 17.83 -9.79
CA GLY A 20 4.80 18.10 -9.97
C GLY A 20 5.47 16.90 -9.37
N THR A 21 6.37 16.30 -10.14
CA THR A 21 7.27 15.26 -9.67
C THR A 21 7.79 15.63 -8.29
N PHE A 22 7.51 14.79 -7.28
CA PHE A 22 8.08 14.97 -5.96
C PHE A 22 9.61 14.93 -6.10
N ALA A 23 10.35 15.67 -5.27
CA ALA A 23 11.80 15.71 -5.41
C ALA A 23 12.45 14.33 -5.16
N SER A 24 11.81 13.46 -4.37
CA SER A 24 12.25 12.10 -4.10
C SER A 24 11.13 11.16 -3.64
N CYS A 25 11.42 9.85 -3.63
CA CYS A 25 10.56 8.84 -3.01
C CYS A 25 10.31 9.08 -1.53
N THR A 26 11.31 9.60 -0.81
CA THR A 26 11.21 9.90 0.62
C THR A 26 10.22 11.04 0.87
N ASP A 27 10.18 12.04 0.00
CA ASP A 27 9.30 13.19 0.15
C ASP A 27 7.83 12.80 0.02
N ILE A 28 7.50 11.99 -0.99
CA ILE A 28 6.13 11.53 -1.16
C ILE A 28 5.72 10.52 -0.06
N GLN A 29 6.62 9.64 0.38
CA GLN A 29 6.37 8.76 1.54
C GLN A 29 6.04 9.54 2.81
N SER A 30 6.72 10.68 3.02
CA SER A 30 6.43 11.57 4.15
C SER A 30 5.01 12.14 4.06
N GLN A 31 4.59 12.59 2.87
CA GLN A 31 3.22 13.09 2.67
C GLN A 31 2.15 12.00 2.81
N ILE A 32 2.42 10.80 2.30
CA ILE A 32 1.55 9.62 2.49
C ILE A 32 1.33 9.35 3.98
N ARG A 33 2.40 9.41 4.78
CA ARG A 33 2.33 9.19 6.23
C ARG A 33 1.47 10.25 6.91
N GLN A 34 1.67 11.52 6.58
CA GLN A 34 0.87 12.62 7.15
C GLN A 34 -0.61 12.50 6.76
N ALA A 35 -0.92 12.15 5.51
CA ALA A 35 -2.30 11.91 5.07
C ALA A 35 -2.93 10.71 5.79
N ARG A 36 -2.16 9.63 6.04
CA ARG A 36 -2.61 8.47 6.83
C ARG A 36 -2.92 8.85 8.27
N GLU A 37 -2.03 9.60 8.92
CA GLU A 37 -2.24 10.10 10.29
C GLU A 37 -3.48 11.02 10.38
N ALA A 38 -3.73 11.84 9.36
CA ALA A 38 -4.93 12.68 9.29
C ALA A 38 -6.22 11.84 9.17
N LEU A 39 -6.21 10.75 8.40
CA LEU A 39 -7.32 9.79 8.31
C LEU A 39 -7.59 9.10 9.65
N ASP A 40 -6.53 8.60 10.30
CA ASP A 40 -6.66 7.82 11.54
C ASP A 40 -7.21 8.66 12.70
N ASN A 41 -6.87 9.96 12.75
CA ASN A 41 -7.30 10.85 13.81
C ASN A 41 -8.60 11.63 13.52
N GLN A 42 -9.25 11.37 12.38
CA GLN A 42 -10.51 12.03 11.97
C GLN A 42 -10.46 13.57 12.03
N PHE A 43 -9.28 14.18 11.87
CA PHE A 43 -9.09 15.63 12.06
C PHE A 43 -9.83 16.49 11.01
N LEU A 44 -10.34 15.88 9.93
CA LEU A 44 -10.89 16.55 8.74
C LEU A 44 -12.03 15.76 8.11
N ASP A 45 -12.65 16.35 7.07
CA ASP A 45 -13.49 15.62 6.12
C ASP A 45 -12.72 14.39 5.60
N ALA A 46 -13.12 13.22 6.11
CA ALA A 46 -12.48 11.95 5.81
C ALA A 46 -12.51 11.66 4.30
N SER A 47 -13.52 12.15 3.59
CA SER A 47 -13.67 11.93 2.15
C SER A 47 -12.58 12.64 1.34
N GLU A 48 -12.28 13.90 1.68
CA GLU A 48 -11.26 14.68 0.97
C GLU A 48 -9.85 14.20 1.32
N THR A 49 -9.60 13.89 2.60
CA THR A 49 -8.32 13.31 3.03
C THR A 49 -8.06 11.97 2.33
N LEU A 50 -9.10 11.14 2.18
CA LEU A 50 -8.99 9.85 1.48
C LEU A 50 -8.68 10.05 -0.01
N ARG A 51 -9.29 11.04 -0.65
CA ARG A 51 -9.02 11.40 -2.05
C ARG A 51 -7.56 11.84 -2.25
N VAL A 52 -7.03 12.67 -1.35
CA VAL A 52 -5.62 13.10 -1.37
C VAL A 52 -4.71 11.91 -1.15
N TYR A 53 -4.99 11.07 -0.15
CA TYR A 53 -4.24 9.86 0.12
C TYR A 53 -4.15 8.94 -1.10
N ALA A 54 -5.28 8.66 -1.76
CA ALA A 54 -5.32 7.83 -2.96
C ALA A 54 -4.44 8.38 -4.10
N LYS A 55 -4.46 9.71 -4.34
CA LYS A 55 -3.60 10.35 -5.34
C LYS A 55 -2.11 10.26 -5.00
N LEU A 56 -1.77 10.39 -3.72
CA LEU A 56 -0.39 10.29 -3.25
C LEU A 56 0.15 8.87 -3.43
N ILE A 57 -0.65 7.83 -3.12
CA ILE A 57 -0.24 6.44 -3.35
C ILE A 57 -0.01 6.16 -4.83
N ASP A 58 -0.92 6.60 -5.71
CA ASP A 58 -0.78 6.40 -7.15
C ASP A 58 0.47 7.09 -7.72
N SER A 59 0.71 8.34 -7.28
CA SER A 59 1.91 9.09 -7.62
C SER A 59 3.18 8.41 -7.09
N TYR A 60 3.11 7.81 -5.90
CA TYR A 60 4.25 7.15 -5.26
C TYR A 60 4.68 5.93 -6.04
N TYR A 61 3.78 5.01 -6.37
CA TYR A 61 4.18 3.82 -7.12
C TYR A 61 4.56 4.12 -8.57
N THR A 62 4.03 5.21 -9.15
CA THR A 62 4.49 5.67 -10.47
C THR A 62 5.95 6.17 -10.42
N GLN A 63 6.31 6.96 -9.42
CA GLN A 63 7.65 7.54 -9.29
C GLN A 63 8.66 6.56 -8.66
N CYS A 64 8.17 5.68 -7.78
CA CYS A 64 8.94 4.77 -6.95
C CYS A 64 8.32 3.38 -7.08
N PRO A 65 8.51 2.72 -8.24
CA PRO A 65 7.91 1.43 -8.49
C PRO A 65 8.30 0.42 -7.40
N PRO A 66 7.34 -0.41 -6.95
CA PRO A 66 7.62 -1.39 -5.90
C PRO A 66 8.58 -2.47 -6.40
N PHE A 67 9.09 -3.26 -5.46
CA PHE A 67 10.08 -4.32 -5.72
C PHE A 67 11.41 -3.75 -6.27
N GLY A 68 12.33 -4.61 -6.64
CA GLY A 68 13.61 -4.23 -7.25
C GLY A 68 14.75 -4.06 -6.25
N THR A 69 14.56 -4.51 -5.01
CA THR A 69 15.59 -4.47 -3.96
C THR A 69 16.46 -5.73 -3.92
N ASN A 70 16.15 -6.73 -4.75
CA ASN A 70 16.74 -8.07 -4.73
C ASN A 70 16.72 -8.73 -3.33
N ASP A 71 15.64 -8.50 -2.59
CA ASP A 71 15.50 -8.91 -1.19
C ASP A 71 14.08 -9.45 -0.97
N GLN A 72 14.00 -10.73 -0.66
CA GLN A 72 12.71 -11.43 -0.57
C GLN A 72 11.83 -10.95 0.59
N GLN A 73 12.42 -10.44 1.66
CA GLN A 73 11.66 -9.90 2.79
C GLN A 73 11.07 -8.53 2.41
N LYS A 74 11.83 -7.72 1.67
CA LYS A 74 11.34 -6.44 1.16
C LYS A 74 10.27 -6.61 0.10
N ASP A 75 10.38 -7.61 -0.78
CA ASP A 75 9.33 -7.88 -1.77
C ASP A 75 8.00 -8.26 -1.09
N PHE A 76 8.06 -9.11 -0.06
CA PHE A 76 6.88 -9.42 0.74
C PHE A 76 6.35 -8.18 1.46
N LYS A 77 7.22 -7.35 2.03
CA LYS A 77 6.82 -6.09 2.67
C LYS A 77 6.13 -5.14 1.70
N TYR A 78 6.65 -4.95 0.49
CA TYR A 78 5.99 -4.14 -0.55
C TYR A 78 4.61 -4.69 -0.88
N PHE A 79 4.49 -6.01 -1.04
CA PHE A 79 3.22 -6.65 -1.32
C PHE A 79 2.19 -6.36 -0.22
N ILE A 80 2.58 -6.50 1.05
CA ILE A 80 1.73 -6.20 2.20
C ILE A 80 1.39 -4.70 2.28
N GLU A 81 2.34 -3.80 2.04
CA GLU A 81 2.09 -2.35 2.02
C GLU A 81 1.04 -1.97 0.97
N ILE A 82 1.13 -2.52 -0.25
CA ILE A 82 0.15 -2.29 -1.33
C ILE A 82 -1.24 -2.78 -0.90
N ILE A 83 -1.34 -3.92 -0.22
CA ILE A 83 -2.61 -4.41 0.36
C ILE A 83 -3.16 -3.42 1.39
N GLY A 84 -2.30 -2.97 2.32
CA GLY A 84 -2.66 -2.00 3.34
C GLY A 84 -3.22 -0.70 2.74
N HIS A 85 -2.55 -0.13 1.74
CA HIS A 85 -3.04 1.06 1.04
C HIS A 85 -4.40 0.83 0.37
N SER A 86 -4.59 -0.33 -0.25
CA SER A 86 -5.84 -0.67 -0.94
C SER A 86 -7.01 -0.85 0.01
N LEU A 87 -6.78 -1.44 1.18
CA LEU A 87 -7.78 -1.55 2.26
C LEU A 87 -8.24 -0.18 2.75
N VAL A 88 -7.31 0.78 2.87
CA VAL A 88 -7.61 2.15 3.30
C VAL A 88 -8.42 2.89 2.24
N ILE A 89 -7.98 2.82 0.98
CA ILE A 89 -8.63 3.50 -0.15
C ILE A 89 -9.99 2.84 -0.47
N GLY A 90 -10.15 1.56 -0.16
CA GLY A 90 -11.29 0.75 -0.61
C GLY A 90 -11.27 0.48 -2.12
N ASN A 91 -10.08 0.54 -2.75
CA ASN A 91 -9.92 0.37 -4.19
C ASN A 91 -8.97 -0.79 -4.53
N TYR A 92 -9.52 -1.79 -5.22
CA TYR A 92 -8.83 -3.00 -5.63
C TYR A 92 -7.88 -2.81 -6.81
N THR A 93 -8.06 -1.76 -7.62
CA THR A 93 -7.22 -1.48 -8.80
C THR A 93 -5.76 -1.30 -8.42
N LEU A 94 -5.47 -0.79 -7.22
CA LEU A 94 -4.11 -0.57 -6.76
C LEU A 94 -3.31 -1.88 -6.64
N ILE A 95 -3.91 -2.92 -6.07
CA ILE A 95 -3.31 -4.26 -5.99
C ILE A 95 -3.14 -4.87 -7.37
N ASP A 96 -4.18 -4.80 -8.20
CA ASP A 96 -4.14 -5.37 -9.54
C ASP A 96 -2.97 -4.79 -10.34
N THR A 97 -2.85 -3.46 -10.33
CA THR A 97 -1.78 -2.76 -11.05
C THR A 97 -0.41 -3.08 -10.44
N TRP A 98 -0.23 -2.83 -9.14
CA TRP A 98 1.10 -2.75 -8.56
C TRP A 98 1.59 -4.02 -7.89
N ALA A 99 0.70 -4.82 -7.29
CA ALA A 99 1.08 -6.07 -6.62
C ALA A 99 0.96 -7.31 -7.53
N ILE A 100 0.15 -7.25 -8.60
CA ILE A 100 -0.07 -8.40 -9.51
C ILE A 100 0.54 -8.15 -10.88
N GLN A 101 -0.02 -7.22 -11.66
CA GLN A 101 0.36 -7.00 -13.07
C GLN A 101 1.79 -6.48 -13.20
N TYR A 102 2.19 -5.52 -12.37
CA TYR A 102 3.54 -4.95 -12.42
C TYR A 102 4.64 -6.01 -12.24
N PRO A 103 4.67 -6.83 -11.16
CA PRO A 103 5.70 -7.87 -11.01
C PRO A 103 5.56 -9.03 -12.01
N GLN A 104 4.36 -9.30 -12.55
CA GLN A 104 4.19 -10.26 -13.66
C GLN A 104 4.82 -9.76 -14.96
N ALA A 105 4.63 -8.48 -15.28
CA ALA A 105 5.22 -7.83 -16.46
C ALA A 105 6.71 -7.52 -16.26
N ASN A 106 7.18 -7.45 -15.01
CA ASN A 106 8.55 -7.12 -14.65
C ASN A 106 9.14 -8.15 -13.66
N PRO A 107 9.24 -9.44 -14.03
CA PRO A 107 9.72 -10.48 -13.12
C PRO A 107 11.14 -10.23 -12.60
N GLN A 108 11.98 -9.52 -13.36
CA GLN A 108 13.32 -9.09 -12.98
C GLN A 108 13.36 -8.08 -11.82
N ARG A 109 12.21 -7.51 -11.43
CA ARG A 109 12.10 -6.64 -10.25
C ARG A 109 11.96 -7.46 -8.97
N LEU A 110 11.49 -8.70 -9.04
CA LEU A 110 11.47 -9.56 -7.86
C LEU A 110 12.89 -10.05 -7.56
N ALA A 111 13.14 -10.41 -6.30
CA ALA A 111 14.38 -11.02 -5.89
C ALA A 111 14.70 -12.26 -6.74
N GLU A 112 15.98 -12.43 -7.10
CA GLU A 112 16.44 -13.61 -7.82
C GLU A 112 15.99 -14.87 -7.07
N SER A 113 15.38 -15.81 -7.79
CA SER A 113 14.72 -17.04 -7.27
C SER A 113 13.37 -16.89 -6.57
N GLN A 114 12.77 -15.70 -6.51
CA GLN A 114 11.44 -15.51 -5.92
C GLN A 114 10.39 -15.14 -6.98
N PRO A 115 9.61 -16.10 -7.53
CA PRO A 115 8.46 -15.77 -8.36
C PRO A 115 7.36 -15.09 -7.51
N LEU A 116 6.44 -14.36 -8.15
CA LEU A 116 5.30 -13.75 -7.47
C LEU A 116 4.48 -14.78 -6.67
N SER A 117 4.37 -16.01 -7.18
CA SER A 117 3.71 -17.12 -6.49
C SER A 117 4.30 -17.41 -5.11
N GLU A 118 5.60 -17.20 -4.92
CA GLU A 118 6.27 -17.39 -3.62
C GLU A 118 5.92 -16.25 -2.64
N VAL A 119 5.78 -15.01 -3.14
CA VAL A 119 5.28 -13.88 -2.33
C VAL A 119 3.85 -14.14 -1.87
N VAL A 120 3.00 -14.64 -2.79
CA VAL A 120 1.60 -15.01 -2.50
C VAL A 120 1.53 -16.19 -1.53
N ARG A 121 2.42 -17.17 -1.65
CA ARG A 121 2.51 -18.32 -0.72
C ARG A 121 2.81 -17.85 0.71
N LYS A 122 3.70 -16.88 0.89
CA LYS A 122 3.97 -16.27 2.21
C LYS A 122 2.75 -15.57 2.79
N LEU A 123 1.96 -14.89 1.95
CA LEU A 123 0.68 -14.31 2.39
C LEU A 123 -0.28 -15.42 2.84
N GLU A 124 -0.44 -16.49 2.04
CA GLU A 124 -1.29 -17.64 2.37
C GLU A 124 -0.87 -18.30 3.70
N GLU A 125 0.43 -18.43 3.97
CA GLU A 125 0.94 -18.87 5.28
C GLU A 125 0.59 -17.91 6.41
N GLY A 126 0.63 -16.61 6.17
CA GLY A 126 0.25 -15.57 7.12
C GLY A 126 -1.25 -15.55 7.44
N LEU A 127 -2.11 -16.03 6.54
CA LEU A 127 -3.57 -16.12 6.77
C LEU A 127 -4.00 -17.37 7.54
N LYS A 128 -3.08 -18.31 7.82
CA LYS A 128 -3.38 -19.46 8.68
C LYS A 128 -3.82 -18.99 10.07
N PRO A 129 -4.80 -19.64 10.73
CA PRO A 129 -5.34 -19.18 12.02
C PRO A 129 -4.28 -18.85 13.08
N GLU A 130 -3.21 -19.64 13.14
CA GLU A 130 -2.09 -19.47 14.07
C GLU A 130 -1.21 -18.25 13.79
N ASN A 131 -1.18 -17.75 12.55
CA ASN A 131 -0.34 -16.63 12.12
C ASN A 131 -1.14 -15.34 11.88
N TRP A 132 -2.44 -15.46 11.63
CA TRP A 132 -3.31 -14.33 11.26
C TRP A 132 -3.29 -13.23 12.30
N GLN A 133 -3.36 -13.59 13.58
CA GLN A 133 -3.38 -12.60 14.66
C GLN A 133 -2.10 -11.75 14.66
N VAL A 134 -0.93 -12.39 14.49
CA VAL A 134 0.37 -11.71 14.43
C VAL A 134 0.42 -10.78 13.22
N LEU A 135 0.08 -11.28 12.03
CA LEU A 135 0.08 -10.49 10.80
C LEU A 135 -0.85 -9.27 10.92
N ARG A 136 -2.07 -9.49 11.42
CA ARG A 136 -3.06 -8.43 11.60
C ARG A 136 -2.57 -7.35 12.56
N GLU A 137 -1.95 -7.73 13.67
CA GLU A 137 -1.41 -6.80 14.67
C GLU A 137 -0.23 -5.99 14.13
N ASP A 138 0.72 -6.65 13.46
CA ASP A 138 1.92 -6.02 12.88
C ASP A 138 1.56 -4.91 11.89
N TYR A 139 0.53 -5.13 11.08
CA TYR A 139 0.07 -4.19 10.06
C TYR A 139 -1.16 -3.37 10.46
N LYS A 140 -1.63 -3.51 11.70
CA LYS A 140 -2.81 -2.82 12.25
C LYS A 140 -4.06 -2.97 11.36
N TRP A 141 -4.26 -4.15 10.81
CA TRP A 141 -5.36 -4.43 9.90
C TRP A 141 -6.68 -4.71 10.62
N PRO A 142 -7.84 -4.34 10.04
CA PRO A 142 -9.13 -4.77 10.56
C PRO A 142 -9.32 -6.28 10.34
N GLU A 143 -10.20 -6.91 11.12
CA GLU A 143 -10.47 -8.35 11.01
C GLU A 143 -10.92 -8.74 9.57
N GLN A 144 -11.67 -7.85 8.94
CA GLN A 144 -12.21 -8.01 7.58
C GLN A 144 -11.12 -8.03 6.50
N ALA A 145 -9.90 -7.57 6.79
CA ALA A 145 -8.77 -7.63 5.85
C ALA A 145 -8.42 -9.08 5.47
N ARG A 146 -8.75 -10.06 6.32
CA ARG A 146 -8.55 -11.48 6.00
C ARG A 146 -9.25 -11.89 4.70
N TYR A 147 -10.55 -11.58 4.58
CA TYR A 147 -11.35 -11.90 3.39
C TYR A 147 -10.77 -11.25 2.13
N TYR A 148 -10.25 -10.04 2.31
CA TYR A 148 -9.61 -9.28 1.25
C TYR A 148 -8.31 -9.96 0.77
N CYS A 149 -7.46 -10.41 1.69
CA CYS A 149 -6.25 -11.16 1.38
C CYS A 149 -6.57 -12.53 0.73
N GLU A 150 -7.61 -13.22 1.20
CA GLU A 150 -8.09 -14.49 0.60
C GLU A 150 -8.49 -14.28 -0.87
N TYR A 151 -9.21 -13.19 -1.18
CA TYR A 151 -9.56 -12.82 -2.55
C TYR A 151 -8.31 -12.58 -3.43
N ILE A 152 -7.31 -11.86 -2.91
CA ILE A 152 -6.06 -11.59 -3.63
C ILE A 152 -5.32 -12.89 -3.95
N ILE A 153 -5.21 -13.81 -2.98
CA ILE A 153 -4.57 -15.11 -3.18
C ILE A 153 -5.27 -15.87 -4.31
N GLN A 154 -6.61 -15.90 -4.32
CA GLN A 154 -7.38 -16.55 -5.37
C GLN A 154 -7.08 -15.92 -6.74
N LYS A 155 -7.08 -14.58 -6.82
CA LYS A 155 -6.81 -13.84 -8.06
C LYS A 155 -5.41 -14.12 -8.62
N CYS A 156 -4.40 -14.23 -7.76
CA CYS A 156 -3.03 -14.59 -8.16
C CYS A 156 -2.87 -16.04 -8.60
N LYS A 157 -3.80 -16.94 -8.22
CA LYS A 157 -3.80 -18.36 -8.61
C LYS A 157 -4.48 -18.61 -9.96
N VAL A 158 -5.32 -17.69 -10.45
CA VAL A 158 -5.94 -17.78 -11.77
C VAL A 158 -4.90 -17.36 -12.82
N PRO A 159 -4.53 -18.23 -13.78
CA PRO A 159 -3.65 -17.82 -14.86
C PRO A 159 -4.28 -16.66 -15.64
N ALA A 160 -3.51 -15.61 -15.93
CA ALA A 160 -3.95 -14.52 -16.80
C ALA A 160 -4.42 -15.11 -18.13
N SER A 161 -5.70 -14.89 -18.44
CA SER A 161 -6.38 -15.42 -19.62
C SER A 161 -5.90 -14.75 -20.89
#